data_AF-A0A6G9Z8C4-F1
#
_entry.id   AF-A0A6G9Z8C4-F1
#
_cell.length_a   1.000
_cell.length_b   1.000
_cell.length_c   1.000
_cell.angle_alpha   90.00
_cell.angle_beta   90.00
_cell.angle_gamma   90.00
#
_symmetry.space_group_name_H-M   'P 1'
#
loop_
_entity.id
_entity.type
_entity.pdbx_description
1 polymer ?
#
loop_
_entity_poly.entity_id
_entity_poly.type
_entity_poly.pdbx_seq_one_letter_code
_entity_poly.pdbx_strand_id
1 'polypeptide(L)'
;MPVHLGVSLPTFVSGGATIGDIPALARHVERAGLDAVWVGDHLGAPTPFLESVVALSAAAAVTERVRLGFGVMLLALRQQAWAAKQLSSLQYLSRDRIILGIGAGGHPDEWPAGGIEFGDRGRRTEVMLRALPDLFAGRPTALHTAPGEPVITLAPAVSAPPIWIGGMSDRALRRVLEHGTGWLASLLTPGSSPNTPPA
;
A
#
# COMPACT_ATOMS: atom_id res chain seq x y z
N MET A 1 16.07 16.03 12.22
CA MET A 1 15.14 15.63 11.14
C MET A 1 13.74 16.01 11.56
N PRO A 2 12.89 16.54 10.64
CA PRO A 2 11.49 16.80 10.95
C PRO A 2 10.74 15.49 11.22
N VAL A 3 9.75 15.54 12.10
CA VAL A 3 8.80 14.45 12.35
C VAL A 3 7.50 14.77 11.63
N HIS A 4 6.99 13.81 10.86
CA HIS A 4 5.70 13.90 10.18
C HIS A 4 4.66 13.05 10.90
N LEU A 5 3.47 13.60 11.12
CA LEU A 5 2.37 12.97 11.84
C LEU A 5 1.22 12.64 10.90
N GLY A 6 0.74 11.40 10.95
CA GLY A 6 -0.39 10.94 10.15
C GLY A 6 -1.42 10.14 10.94
N VAL A 7 -2.60 9.97 10.34
CA VAL A 7 -3.77 9.36 10.99
C VAL A 7 -4.30 8.20 10.16
N SER A 8 -4.58 7.06 10.79
CA SER A 8 -5.30 5.95 10.14
C SER A 8 -6.77 6.33 9.98
N LEU A 9 -7.28 6.22 8.76
CA LEU A 9 -8.70 6.44 8.49
C LEU A 9 -9.53 5.26 9.02
N PRO A 10 -10.82 5.45 9.33
CA PRO A 10 -11.70 4.42 9.89
C PRO A 10 -12.19 3.47 8.80
N THR A 11 -11.27 2.85 8.05
CA THR A 11 -11.57 1.92 6.94
C THR A 11 -11.90 0.51 7.40
N PHE A 12 -11.72 0.23 8.69
CA PHE A 12 -12.07 -1.03 9.30
C PHE A 12 -12.53 -0.80 10.73
N VAL A 13 -13.19 -1.81 11.29
CA VAL A 13 -13.77 -1.77 12.63
C VAL A 13 -13.43 -3.03 13.40
N SER A 14 -13.31 -2.88 14.72
CA SER A 14 -13.32 -3.99 15.67
C SER A 14 -14.53 -3.83 16.60
N GLY A 15 -15.02 -4.95 17.15
CA GLY A 15 -16.03 -4.91 18.21
C GLY A 15 -17.43 -4.38 17.82
N GLY A 16 -17.86 -4.56 16.56
CA GLY A 16 -19.24 -4.26 16.13
C GLY A 16 -19.54 -2.79 15.80
N ALA A 17 -18.54 -1.91 15.79
CA ALA A 17 -18.68 -0.54 15.30
C ALA A 17 -18.95 -0.49 13.78
N THR A 18 -19.41 0.65 13.27
CA THR A 18 -19.57 0.89 11.83
C THR A 18 -18.36 1.63 11.26
N ILE A 19 -18.05 1.36 9.99
CA ILE A 19 -17.01 2.08 9.24
C ILE A 19 -17.34 3.58 9.27
N GLY A 20 -16.33 4.40 9.54
CA GLY A 20 -16.50 5.85 9.70
C GLY A 20 -16.52 6.61 8.37
N ASP A 21 -16.85 7.90 8.44
CA ASP A 21 -16.86 8.79 7.27
C ASP A 21 -15.43 9.17 6.85
N ILE A 22 -14.95 8.51 5.79
CA ILE A 22 -13.61 8.68 5.24
C ILE A 22 -13.40 10.13 4.74
N PRO A 23 -14.25 10.72 3.87
CA PRO A 23 -14.12 12.11 3.47
C PRO A 23 -14.13 13.13 4.61
N ALA A 24 -14.94 12.93 5.66
CA ALA A 24 -15.01 13.84 6.79
C ALA A 24 -13.72 13.84 7.60
N LEU A 25 -13.19 12.66 7.95
CA LEU A 25 -11.93 12.58 8.70
C LEU A 25 -10.74 13.08 7.87
N ALA A 26 -10.67 12.74 6.58
CA ALA A 26 -9.58 13.22 5.71
C ALA A 26 -9.51 14.75 5.67
N ARG A 27 -10.66 15.43 5.49
CA ARG A 27 -10.74 16.90 5.57
C ARG A 27 -10.35 17.44 6.95
N HIS A 28 -10.74 16.75 8.02
CA HIS A 28 -10.38 17.17 9.37
C HIS A 28 -8.86 17.09 9.60
N VAL A 29 -8.23 15.98 9.21
CA VAL A 29 -6.77 15.77 9.28
C VAL A 29 -6.03 16.85 8.49
N GLU A 30 -6.50 17.17 7.29
CA GLU A 30 -5.88 18.22 6.46
C GLU A 30 -5.99 19.62 7.09
N ARG A 31 -7.17 20.00 7.59
CA ARG A 31 -7.40 21.29 8.29
C ARG A 31 -6.62 21.40 9.58
N ALA A 32 -6.40 20.30 10.27
CA ALA A 32 -5.57 20.25 11.47
C ALA A 32 -4.07 20.39 11.18
N GLY A 33 -3.66 20.44 9.90
CA GLY A 33 -2.27 20.63 9.51
C GLY A 33 -1.41 19.37 9.57
N LEU A 34 -2.02 18.18 9.71
CA LEU A 34 -1.29 16.91 9.74
C LEU A 34 -0.78 16.51 8.35
N ASP A 35 0.19 15.59 8.31
CA ASP A 35 0.97 15.30 7.12
C ASP A 35 0.35 14.23 6.21
N ALA A 36 -0.29 13.21 6.79
CA ALA A 36 -0.75 12.04 6.04
C ALA A 36 -2.03 11.41 6.61
N VAL A 37 -2.80 10.78 5.73
CA VAL A 37 -3.84 9.80 6.09
C VAL A 37 -3.40 8.41 5.64
N TRP A 38 -3.76 7.37 6.39
CA TRP A 38 -3.34 5.99 6.14
C TRP A 38 -4.53 5.04 6.07
N VAL A 39 -4.46 4.04 5.20
CA VAL A 39 -5.43 2.94 5.12
C VAL A 39 -4.71 1.60 5.07
N GLY A 40 -5.26 0.58 5.73
CA GLY A 40 -4.86 -0.81 5.54
C GLY A 40 -5.52 -1.42 4.30
N ASP A 41 -5.21 -2.69 4.02
CA ASP A 41 -5.71 -3.38 2.84
C ASP A 41 -5.94 -4.87 3.12
N HIS A 42 -7.15 -5.36 2.85
CA HIS A 42 -7.53 -6.76 2.96
C HIS A 42 -8.59 -7.10 1.91
N LEU A 43 -8.52 -8.32 1.38
CA LEU A 43 -9.56 -8.85 0.49
C LEU A 43 -10.66 -9.56 1.30
N GLY A 44 -10.26 -10.35 2.30
CA GLY A 44 -11.14 -11.20 3.09
C GLY A 44 -10.87 -11.05 4.58
N ALA A 45 -11.11 -9.86 5.14
CA ALA A 45 -10.98 -9.62 6.57
C ALA A 45 -12.16 -10.22 7.37
N PRO A 46 -11.95 -10.64 8.62
CA PRO A 46 -13.02 -11.13 9.50
C PRO A 46 -13.96 -10.01 10.00
N THR A 47 -13.66 -8.75 9.68
CA THR A 47 -14.46 -7.58 10.01
C THR A 47 -14.69 -6.72 8.76
N PRO A 48 -15.73 -5.86 8.74
CA PRO A 48 -15.92 -4.91 7.65
C PRO A 48 -14.63 -4.11 7.38
N PHE A 49 -14.17 -4.14 6.14
CA PHE A 49 -12.91 -3.56 5.71
C PHE A 49 -13.10 -2.96 4.31
N LEU A 50 -12.73 -1.69 4.12
CA LEU A 50 -12.79 -1.03 2.81
C LEU A 50 -11.56 -1.36 1.96
N GLU A 51 -11.77 -1.49 0.65
CA GLU A 51 -10.67 -1.59 -0.31
C GLU A 51 -9.83 -0.30 -0.30
N SER A 52 -8.51 -0.46 -0.22
CA SER A 52 -7.57 0.63 0.08
C SER A 52 -7.51 1.72 -1.00
N VAL A 53 -7.49 1.36 -2.28
CA VAL A 53 -7.45 2.33 -3.39
C VAL A 53 -8.75 3.14 -3.43
N VAL A 54 -9.90 2.49 -3.24
CA VAL A 54 -11.21 3.15 -3.20
C VAL A 54 -11.29 4.12 -2.02
N ALA A 55 -10.89 3.69 -0.83
CA ALA A 55 -10.89 4.54 0.37
C ALA A 55 -9.98 5.77 0.21
N LEU A 56 -8.77 5.58 -0.31
CA LEU A 56 -7.86 6.70 -0.57
C LEU A 56 -8.32 7.58 -1.73
N SER A 57 -9.03 7.04 -2.72
CA SER A 57 -9.65 7.85 -3.79
C SER A 57 -10.72 8.79 -3.21
N ALA A 58 -11.54 8.31 -2.27
CA ALA A 58 -12.52 9.14 -1.57
C ALA A 58 -11.85 10.25 -0.73
N ALA A 59 -10.74 9.93 -0.05
CA ALA A 59 -9.96 10.94 0.68
C ALA A 59 -9.30 11.95 -0.28
N ALA A 60 -8.75 11.49 -1.41
CA ALA A 60 -8.10 12.31 -2.43
C ALA A 60 -9.06 13.35 -3.01
N ALA A 61 -10.31 12.96 -3.25
CA ALA A 61 -11.34 13.81 -3.85
C ALA A 61 -11.73 15.02 -2.99
N VAL A 62 -11.45 15.00 -1.68
CA VAL A 62 -11.83 16.06 -0.73
C VAL A 62 -10.65 16.71 -0.02
N THR A 63 -9.42 16.43 -0.46
CA THR A 63 -8.18 16.96 0.12
C THR A 63 -7.20 17.41 -0.96
N GLU A 64 -6.34 18.37 -0.64
CA GLU A 64 -5.42 18.96 -1.63
C GLU A 64 -3.93 18.81 -1.28
N ARG A 65 -3.60 18.61 0.00
CA ARG A 65 -2.23 18.64 0.53
C ARG A 65 -1.84 17.36 1.27
N VAL A 66 -2.73 16.82 2.11
CA VAL A 66 -2.40 15.68 2.97
C VAL A 66 -1.96 14.48 2.11
N ARG A 67 -0.90 13.78 2.52
CA ARG A 67 -0.40 12.60 1.78
C ARG A 67 -1.33 11.42 1.98
N LEU A 68 -1.40 10.55 0.98
CA LEU A 68 -2.30 9.40 0.90
C LEU A 68 -1.49 8.11 1.06
N GLY A 69 -1.44 7.59 2.27
CA GLY A 69 -0.60 6.47 2.66
C GLY A 69 -1.31 5.13 2.59
N PHE A 70 -0.68 4.16 1.94
CA PHE A 70 -1.02 2.75 2.11
C PHE A 70 -0.23 2.21 3.31
N GLY A 71 -0.91 1.69 4.33
CA GLY A 71 -0.29 1.15 5.55
C GLY A 71 -0.80 -0.26 5.88
N VAL A 72 -0.70 -1.26 5.01
CA VAL A 72 0.03 -1.36 3.73
C VAL A 72 -0.88 -1.95 2.67
N MET A 73 -0.54 -1.81 1.39
CA MET A 73 -1.20 -2.49 0.28
C MET A 73 -0.71 -3.94 0.14
N LEU A 74 -1.63 -4.89 -0.02
CA LEU A 74 -1.33 -6.28 -0.34
C LEU A 74 -1.15 -6.43 -1.85
N LEU A 75 -0.04 -5.91 -2.35
CA LEU A 75 0.21 -5.79 -3.79
C LEU A 75 0.15 -7.15 -4.50
N ALA A 76 0.66 -8.21 -3.89
CA ALA A 76 0.69 -9.56 -4.46
C ALA A 76 -0.68 -10.23 -4.66
N LEU A 77 -1.74 -9.72 -4.00
CA LEU A 77 -3.13 -10.19 -4.19
C LEU A 77 -3.80 -9.62 -5.45
N ARG A 78 -3.13 -8.70 -6.16
CA ARG A 78 -3.70 -8.05 -7.34
C ARG A 78 -3.05 -8.53 -8.63
N GLN A 79 -3.76 -8.31 -9.73
CA GLN A 79 -3.20 -8.41 -11.07
C GLN A 79 -2.25 -7.24 -11.32
N GLN A 80 -1.04 -7.53 -11.84
CA GLN A 80 0.06 -6.56 -11.97
C GLN A 80 -0.31 -5.30 -12.74
N ALA A 81 -0.92 -5.45 -13.92
CA ALA A 81 -1.38 -4.32 -14.73
C ALA A 81 -2.43 -3.47 -14.02
N TRP A 82 -3.42 -4.12 -13.38
CA TRP A 82 -4.50 -3.42 -12.70
C TRP A 82 -4.02 -2.65 -11.49
N ALA A 83 -3.15 -3.25 -10.67
CA ALA A 83 -2.56 -2.57 -9.53
C ALA A 83 -1.77 -1.32 -9.95
N ALA A 84 -0.91 -1.46 -10.97
CA ALA A 84 -0.15 -0.33 -11.49
C ALA A 84 -1.09 0.75 -12.08
N LYS A 85 -2.12 0.37 -12.84
CA LYS A 85 -3.09 1.31 -13.42
C LYS A 85 -3.88 2.06 -12.34
N GLN A 86 -4.34 1.36 -11.31
CA GLN A 86 -5.03 1.96 -10.16
C GLN A 86 -4.14 2.98 -9.44
N LEU A 87 -2.91 2.60 -9.13
CA LEU A 87 -1.93 3.45 -8.46
C LEU A 87 -1.55 4.66 -9.32
N SER A 88 -1.29 4.49 -10.62
CA SER A 88 -1.02 5.61 -11.54
C SER A 88 -2.19 6.57 -11.62
N SER A 89 -3.42 6.04 -11.66
CA SER A 89 -4.62 6.88 -11.77
C SER A 89 -4.82 7.69 -10.49
N LEU A 90 -4.65 7.07 -9.32
CA LEU A 90 -4.72 7.78 -8.04
C LEU A 90 -3.56 8.78 -7.87
N GLN A 91 -2.34 8.44 -8.32
CA GLN A 91 -1.17 9.33 -8.26
C GLN A 91 -1.43 10.60 -9.08
N TYR A 92 -1.95 10.43 -10.29
CA TYR A 92 -2.35 11.53 -11.17
C TYR A 92 -3.47 12.38 -10.55
N LEU A 93 -4.56 11.76 -10.13
CA LEU A 93 -5.73 12.47 -9.56
C LEU A 93 -5.39 13.18 -8.24
N SER A 94 -4.51 12.59 -7.44
CA SER A 94 -4.09 13.17 -6.17
C SER A 94 -2.99 14.22 -6.31
N ARG A 95 -2.43 14.45 -7.50
CA ARG A 95 -1.29 15.36 -7.71
C ARG A 95 -0.05 14.96 -6.89
N ASP A 96 0.36 13.72 -7.10
CA ASP A 96 1.58 13.13 -6.54
C ASP A 96 1.62 12.92 -5.02
N ARG A 97 0.45 12.76 -4.39
CA ARG A 97 0.34 12.67 -2.92
C ARG A 97 0.48 11.26 -2.33
N ILE A 98 0.59 10.20 -3.14
CA ILE A 98 0.65 8.83 -2.60
C ILE A 98 1.96 8.59 -1.83
N ILE A 99 1.85 7.83 -0.75
CA ILE A 99 2.95 7.05 -0.16
C ILE A 99 2.55 5.57 -0.24
N LEU A 100 3.29 4.79 -1.02
CA LEU A 100 2.95 3.40 -1.31
C LEU A 100 3.63 2.47 -0.32
N GLY A 101 2.99 2.24 0.82
CA GLY A 101 3.38 1.15 1.72
C GLY A 101 2.97 -0.21 1.15
N ILE A 102 3.89 -1.16 1.06
CA ILE A 102 3.68 -2.50 0.50
C ILE A 102 3.96 -3.55 1.56
N GLY A 103 3.01 -4.45 1.77
CA GLY A 103 3.13 -5.60 2.66
C GLY A 103 3.12 -6.91 1.88
N ALA A 104 3.79 -7.92 2.45
CA ALA A 104 3.70 -9.30 1.94
C ALA A 104 2.43 -10.04 2.42
N GLY A 105 1.67 -9.46 3.36
CA GLY A 105 0.47 -10.04 3.97
C GLY A 105 0.76 -11.19 4.95
N GLY A 106 -0.16 -11.36 5.91
CA GLY A 106 0.00 -12.28 7.05
C GLY A 106 -1.17 -13.23 7.30
N HIS A 107 -2.33 -13.01 6.68
CA HIS A 107 -3.54 -13.82 6.89
C HIS A 107 -3.70 -14.81 5.73
N PRO A 108 -3.51 -16.13 5.92
CA PRO A 108 -3.53 -17.09 4.82
C PRO A 108 -4.88 -17.22 4.10
N ASP A 109 -5.97 -17.02 4.83
CA ASP A 109 -7.32 -17.37 4.38
C ASP A 109 -7.83 -16.49 3.22
N GLU A 110 -7.30 -15.28 3.05
CA GLU A 110 -7.72 -14.37 1.98
C GLU A 110 -7.04 -14.64 0.62
N TRP A 111 -5.97 -15.44 0.60
CA TRP A 111 -5.15 -15.63 -0.59
C TRP A 111 -5.82 -16.52 -1.64
N PRO A 112 -6.41 -17.67 -1.29
CA PRO A 112 -7.14 -18.49 -2.24
C PRO A 112 -8.32 -17.75 -2.88
N ALA A 113 -8.98 -16.84 -2.15
CA ALA A 113 -10.05 -16.01 -2.69
C ALA A 113 -9.56 -15.03 -3.77
N GLY A 114 -8.29 -14.60 -3.69
CA GLY A 114 -7.61 -13.84 -4.75
C GLY A 114 -7.02 -14.72 -5.86
N GLY A 115 -7.21 -16.04 -5.80
CA GLY A 115 -6.63 -17.00 -6.75
C GLY A 115 -5.12 -17.18 -6.61
N ILE A 116 -4.54 -16.82 -5.46
CA ILE A 116 -3.11 -16.87 -5.20
C ILE A 116 -2.81 -17.86 -4.06
N GLU A 117 -1.84 -18.73 -4.24
CA GLU A 117 -1.34 -19.57 -3.16
C GLU A 117 -0.61 -18.71 -2.11
N PHE A 118 -0.91 -18.91 -0.82
CA PHE A 118 -0.29 -18.11 0.25
C PHE A 118 1.24 -18.17 0.22
N GLY A 119 1.82 -19.32 -0.15
CA GLY A 119 3.27 -19.49 -0.30
C GLY A 119 3.91 -18.59 -1.35
N ASP A 120 3.14 -18.19 -2.37
CA ASP A 120 3.65 -17.38 -3.49
C ASP A 120 3.72 -15.88 -3.20
N ARG A 121 3.10 -15.40 -2.10
CA ARG A 121 3.00 -13.97 -1.77
C ARG A 121 4.31 -13.20 -1.83
N GLY A 122 5.37 -13.82 -1.31
CA GLY A 122 6.70 -13.20 -1.24
C GLY A 122 7.32 -13.04 -2.62
N ARG A 123 7.26 -14.09 -3.45
CA ARG A 123 7.77 -14.11 -4.82
C ARG A 123 6.97 -13.14 -5.70
N ARG A 124 5.64 -13.15 -5.60
CA ARG A 124 4.77 -12.23 -6.33
C ARG A 124 5.03 -10.77 -5.94
N THR A 125 5.23 -10.47 -4.66
CA THR A 125 5.59 -9.11 -4.20
C THR A 125 6.86 -8.62 -4.89
N GLU A 126 7.90 -9.45 -5.00
CA GLU A 126 9.14 -9.08 -5.71
C GLU A 126 8.92 -8.76 -7.18
N VAL A 127 8.17 -9.63 -7.87
CA VAL A 127 7.87 -9.45 -9.30
C VAL A 127 7.12 -8.14 -9.52
N MET A 128 6.16 -7.83 -8.65
CA MET A 128 5.41 -6.58 -8.70
C MET A 128 6.32 -5.38 -8.48
N LEU A 129 7.14 -5.39 -7.41
CA LEU A 129 8.06 -4.30 -7.06
C LEU A 129 9.02 -3.94 -8.20
N ARG A 130 9.59 -4.94 -8.88
CA ARG A 130 10.53 -4.72 -9.98
C ARG A 130 9.89 -4.03 -11.19
N ALA A 131 8.61 -4.28 -11.43
CA ALA A 131 7.90 -3.75 -12.60
C ALA A 131 7.30 -2.35 -12.38
N LEU A 132 6.99 -1.99 -11.13
CA LEU A 132 6.29 -0.73 -10.83
C LEU A 132 7.00 0.52 -11.39
N PRO A 133 8.33 0.70 -11.28
CA PRO A 133 8.99 1.90 -11.79
C PRO A 133 8.83 2.08 -13.31
N ASP A 134 8.89 1.00 -14.08
CA ASP A 134 8.71 1.02 -15.54
C ASP A 134 7.24 1.29 -15.91
N LEU A 135 6.31 0.62 -15.22
CA LEU A 135 4.88 0.80 -15.44
C LEU A 135 4.42 2.24 -15.10
N PHE A 136 4.91 2.83 -14.02
CA PHE A 136 4.62 4.23 -13.66
C PHE A 136 5.19 5.22 -14.66
N ALA A 137 6.40 4.97 -15.16
CA ALA A 137 7.03 5.81 -16.17
C ALA A 137 6.45 5.64 -17.58
N GLY A 138 5.46 4.77 -17.78
CA GLY A 138 4.88 4.50 -19.09
C GLY A 138 5.86 3.82 -20.04
N ARG A 139 6.76 2.98 -19.53
CA ARG A 139 7.65 2.15 -20.35
C ARG A 139 6.99 0.81 -20.70
N PRO A 140 7.26 0.24 -21.89
CA PRO A 140 6.85 -1.13 -22.21
C PRO A 140 7.42 -2.10 -21.17
N THR A 141 6.55 -2.87 -20.50
CA THR A 141 6.91 -3.75 -19.38
C THR A 141 6.25 -5.12 -19.54
N ALA A 142 7.03 -6.20 -19.41
CA ALA A 142 6.51 -7.57 -19.39
C ALA A 142 5.84 -7.90 -18.04
N LEU A 143 4.68 -8.53 -18.08
CA LEU A 143 3.90 -8.87 -16.88
C LEU A 143 4.15 -10.32 -16.44
N HIS A 144 5.20 -10.53 -15.65
CA HIS A 144 5.61 -11.87 -15.20
C HIS A 144 4.66 -12.54 -14.19
N THR A 145 3.57 -11.88 -13.80
CA THR A 145 2.50 -12.52 -13.00
C THR A 145 1.32 -13.00 -13.84
N ALA A 146 1.35 -12.81 -15.16
CA ALA A 146 0.27 -13.14 -16.08
C ALA A 146 0.68 -14.23 -17.08
N PRO A 147 -0.24 -15.10 -17.54
CA PRO A 147 0.06 -16.12 -18.54
C PRO A 147 0.59 -15.51 -19.83
N GLY A 148 1.65 -16.11 -20.39
CA GLY A 148 2.26 -15.66 -21.64
C GLY A 148 3.06 -14.36 -21.53
N GLU A 149 3.26 -13.83 -20.31
CA GLU A 149 4.10 -12.66 -20.02
C GLU A 149 3.87 -11.47 -20.97
N PRO A 150 2.61 -11.00 -21.12
CA PRO A 150 2.29 -9.95 -22.07
C PRO A 150 3.05 -8.66 -21.74
N VAL A 151 3.44 -7.92 -22.78
CA VAL A 151 4.09 -6.61 -22.65
C VAL A 151 3.03 -5.52 -22.75
N ILE A 152 3.00 -4.59 -21.80
CA ILE A 152 2.04 -3.47 -21.78
C ILE A 152 2.75 -2.14 -21.59
N THR A 153 2.09 -1.06 -22.00
CA THR A 153 2.45 0.31 -21.64
C THR A 153 1.26 0.98 -20.98
N LEU A 154 1.47 1.65 -19.84
CA LEU A 154 0.42 2.37 -19.13
C LEU A 154 0.51 3.88 -19.35
N ALA A 155 -0.65 4.51 -19.47
CA ALA A 155 -0.80 5.97 -19.52
C ALA A 155 -1.95 6.42 -18.57
N PRO A 156 -1.88 7.64 -17.99
CA PRO A 156 -0.76 8.56 -18.07
C PRO A 156 0.48 8.03 -17.33
N ALA A 157 1.67 8.41 -17.79
CA ALA A 157 2.88 8.23 -17.01
C ALA A 157 2.84 9.19 -15.82
N VAL A 158 3.32 8.74 -14.66
CA VAL A 158 3.31 9.49 -13.41
C VAL A 158 4.67 9.37 -12.72
N SER A 159 4.98 10.32 -11.83
CA SER A 159 6.10 10.15 -10.92
C SER A 159 5.82 8.96 -10.00
N ALA A 160 6.83 8.08 -9.85
CA ALA A 160 6.70 6.95 -8.96
C ALA A 160 6.50 7.44 -7.52
N PRO A 161 5.45 6.99 -6.81
CA PRO A 161 5.25 7.36 -5.42
C PRO A 161 6.40 6.80 -4.57
N PRO A 162 6.76 7.45 -3.44
CA PRO A 162 7.66 6.86 -2.47
C PRO A 162 7.13 5.49 -2.02
N ILE A 163 7.97 4.46 -2.16
CA ILE A 163 7.65 3.08 -1.75
C ILE A 163 8.22 2.84 -0.36
N TRP A 164 7.40 2.36 0.57
CA TRP A 164 7.82 1.89 1.88
C TRP A 164 7.48 0.40 2.04
N ILE A 165 8.43 -0.43 2.47
CA ILE A 165 8.14 -1.84 2.71
C ILE A 165 7.72 -2.04 4.15
N GLY A 166 6.58 -2.68 4.37
CA GLY A 166 6.08 -3.03 5.69
C GLY A 166 6.55 -4.41 6.16
N GLY A 167 6.73 -4.53 7.48
CA GLY A 167 7.02 -5.80 8.15
C GLY A 167 8.41 -5.87 8.78
N MET A 168 8.56 -6.86 9.65
CA MET A 168 9.71 -6.99 10.56
C MET A 168 10.62 -8.19 10.25
N SER A 169 10.24 -9.05 9.31
CA SER A 169 11.06 -10.23 8.98
C SER A 169 12.35 -9.85 8.27
N ASP A 170 13.39 -10.68 8.41
CA ASP A 170 14.65 -10.52 7.66
C ASP A 170 14.41 -10.36 6.16
N ARG A 171 13.39 -11.05 5.62
CA ARG A 171 13.03 -10.92 4.21
C ARG A 171 12.45 -9.55 3.86
N ALA A 172 11.63 -8.96 4.74
CA ALA A 172 11.10 -7.61 4.56
C ALA A 172 12.22 -6.56 4.67
N LEU A 173 13.10 -6.67 5.65
CA LEU A 173 14.26 -5.78 5.80
C LEU A 173 15.22 -5.90 4.62
N ARG A 174 15.45 -7.12 4.12
CA ARG A 174 16.26 -7.32 2.91
C ARG A 174 15.64 -6.62 1.69
N ARG A 175 14.31 -6.64 1.53
CA ARG A 175 13.64 -5.88 0.45
C ARG A 175 13.88 -4.38 0.55
N VAL A 176 13.83 -3.84 1.77
CA VAL A 176 14.12 -2.41 2.00
C VAL A 176 15.50 -2.06 1.45
N LEU A 177 16.50 -2.89 1.76
CA LEU A 177 17.88 -2.68 1.31
C LEU A 177 18.05 -2.92 -0.20
N GLU A 178 17.47 -4.00 -0.74
CA GLU A 178 17.59 -4.39 -2.15
C GLU A 178 16.96 -3.35 -3.10
N HIS A 179 15.85 -2.73 -2.71
CA HIS A 179 15.11 -1.77 -3.53
C HIS A 179 15.40 -0.30 -3.17
N GLY A 180 16.19 -0.03 -2.12
CA GLY A 180 16.51 1.33 -1.67
C GLY A 180 15.28 2.13 -1.21
N THR A 181 14.32 1.47 -0.56
CA THR A 181 13.01 2.04 -0.19
C THR A 181 12.96 2.51 1.26
N GLY A 182 11.88 3.18 1.64
CA GLY A 182 11.57 3.41 3.05
C GLY A 182 11.14 2.11 3.76
N TRP A 183 11.07 2.16 5.08
CA TRP A 183 10.59 1.07 5.92
C TRP A 183 9.39 1.52 6.75
N LEU A 184 8.29 0.77 6.68
CA LEU A 184 7.09 0.98 7.47
C LEU A 184 7.07 -0.05 8.61
N ALA A 185 7.73 0.30 9.71
CA ALA A 185 7.78 -0.53 10.90
C ALA A 185 6.43 -0.56 11.61
N SER A 186 6.14 -1.67 12.28
CA SER A 186 4.96 -1.83 13.13
C SER A 186 5.34 -2.59 14.40
N LEU A 187 4.62 -2.34 15.49
CA LEU A 187 4.78 -3.04 16.78
C LEU A 187 6.19 -2.91 17.41
N LEU A 188 6.87 -1.78 17.18
CA LEU A 188 8.14 -1.46 17.83
C LEU A 188 7.94 -0.49 18.99
N THR A 189 8.69 -0.71 20.06
CA THR A 189 8.91 0.27 21.12
C THR A 189 10.24 0.97 20.91
N PRO A 190 10.40 2.22 21.35
CA PRO A 190 11.70 2.88 21.32
C PRO A 190 12.76 2.03 22.03
N GLY A 191 13.84 1.67 21.32
CA GLY A 191 14.95 0.87 21.84
C GLY A 191 14.87 -0.64 21.63
N SER A 192 13.76 -1.18 21.09
CA SER A 192 13.71 -2.59 20.71
C SER A 192 14.32 -2.84 19.33
N SER A 193 15.00 -3.98 19.16
CA SER A 193 15.45 -4.46 17.86
C SER A 193 14.34 -5.32 17.23
N PRO A 194 14.18 -5.31 15.89
CA PRO A 194 13.30 -6.24 15.16
C PRO A 194 13.44 -7.71 15.56
N ASN A 195 14.64 -8.09 16.03
CA ASN A 195 15.01 -9.45 16.36
C ASN A 195 15.06 -9.71 17.88
N THR A 196 14.56 -8.79 18.70
CA THR A 196 14.37 -9.05 20.14
C THR A 196 13.03 -9.76 20.33
N PRO A 197 12.98 -11.01 20.81
CA PRO A 197 11.73 -11.67 21.12
C PRO A 197 10.94 -10.86 22.16
N PRO A 198 9.60 -10.90 22.16
CA PRO A 198 8.82 -10.28 23.22
C PRO A 198 9.25 -10.86 24.57
N ALA A 199 9.42 -9.98 25.56
CA ALA A 199 9.70 -10.35 26.94
C ALA A 199 8.52 -11.09 27.57
#